data_AF-A0A2A2B9I8-F1
#
_entry.id   AF-A0A2A2B9I8-F1
#
_cell.length_a   1.000
_cell.length_b   1.000
_cell.length_c   1.000
_cell.angle_alpha   90.00
_cell.angle_beta   90.00
_cell.angle_gamma   90.00
#
_symmetry.space_group_name_H-M   'P 1'
#
loop_
_entity.id
_entity.type
_entity.pdbx_description
1 polymer ?
#
loop_
_entity_poly.entity_id
_entity_poly.type
_entity_poly.pdbx_seq_one_letter_code
_entity_poly.pdbx_strand_id
1 'polypeptide(L)'
;MNKYLVLFMATLLFGCAPSVEVTPNKLPDAYLNQPYKTNINIINSAVDDMTFYSTFSDASFKITPTVREGGQDDYNNLTISGLPTTLKPITVYISGNTYGTNFPGKDFEKEYNIEVKVTE
;
A
#
# COMPACT_ATOMS: atom_id res chain seq x y z
N MET A 1 32.06 -28.81 -26.56
CA MET A 1 31.19 -28.12 -25.58
C MET A 1 29.85 -27.86 -26.27
N ASN A 2 28.77 -28.50 -25.80
CA ASN A 2 27.51 -28.54 -26.54
C ASN A 2 26.82 -27.17 -26.49
N LYS A 3 26.63 -26.53 -27.66
CA LYS A 3 26.04 -25.17 -27.81
C LYS A 3 24.66 -25.02 -27.15
N TYR A 4 23.94 -26.14 -26.98
CA TYR A 4 22.67 -26.19 -26.25
C TYR A 4 22.81 -26.10 -24.73
N LEU A 5 23.94 -26.50 -24.15
CA LEU A 5 24.21 -26.41 -22.71
C LEU A 5 24.40 -24.95 -22.27
N VAL A 6 25.04 -24.13 -23.11
CA VAL A 6 25.23 -22.69 -22.87
C VAL A 6 23.91 -21.93 -22.97
N LEU A 7 23.03 -22.33 -23.91
CA LEU A 7 21.72 -21.71 -24.09
C LEU A 7 20.76 -22.01 -22.92
N PHE A 8 20.83 -23.21 -22.34
CA PHE A 8 20.00 -23.60 -21.18
C PHE A 8 20.43 -22.92 -19.87
N MET A 9 21.72 -22.59 -19.74
CA MET A 9 22.27 -21.88 -18.57
C MET A 9 21.90 -20.39 -18.58
N ALA A 10 21.73 -19.78 -19.77
CA ALA A 10 21.39 -18.38 -19.92
C ALA A 10 19.92 -18.05 -19.55
N THR A 11 19.01 -19.00 -19.63
CA THR A 11 17.58 -18.79 -19.33
C THR A 11 17.23 -18.88 -17.84
N LEU A 12 18.16 -19.37 -17.01
CA LEU A 12 17.93 -19.56 -15.56
C LEU A 12 18.15 -18.28 -14.71
N LEU A 13 18.57 -17.17 -15.32
CA LEU A 13 18.91 -15.93 -14.61
C LEU A 13 17.77 -14.89 -14.55
N PHE A 14 16.62 -15.16 -15.14
CA PHE A 14 15.44 -14.29 -15.01
C PHE A 14 14.64 -14.67 -13.76
N GLY A 15 15.21 -14.40 -12.58
CA GLY A 15 14.45 -14.42 -11.33
C GLY A 15 13.37 -13.33 -11.37
N CYS A 16 12.10 -13.72 -11.31
CA CYS A 16 11.00 -12.77 -11.20
C CYS A 16 11.09 -12.09 -9.82
N ALA A 17 11.36 -10.78 -9.79
CA ALA A 17 11.26 -10.02 -8.55
C ALA A 17 9.78 -9.93 -8.14
N PRO A 18 9.43 -10.21 -6.87
CA PRO A 18 8.06 -10.10 -6.41
C PRO A 18 7.56 -8.65 -6.57
N SER A 19 6.33 -8.50 -7.05
CA SER A 19 5.66 -7.20 -7.14
C SER A 19 5.09 -6.80 -5.77
N VAL A 20 5.28 -5.54 -5.41
CA VAL A 20 4.63 -4.94 -4.23
C VAL A 20 3.14 -4.82 -4.50
N GLU A 21 2.32 -5.19 -3.52
CA GLU A 21 0.87 -5.15 -3.64
C GLU A 21 0.25 -4.41 -2.45
N VAL A 22 -0.76 -3.58 -2.72
CA VAL A 22 -1.55 -2.87 -1.70
C VAL A 22 -2.94 -3.47 -1.63
N THR A 23 -3.29 -4.00 -0.46
CA THR A 23 -4.56 -4.70 -0.17
C THR A 23 -5.35 -3.98 0.92
N PRO A 24 -6.70 -4.04 0.93
CA PRO A 24 -7.55 -4.56 -0.14
C PRO A 24 -7.56 -3.66 -1.37
N ASN A 25 -8.17 -4.11 -2.46
CA ASN A 25 -8.32 -3.31 -3.68
C ASN A 25 -9.41 -2.23 -3.60
N LYS A 26 -10.39 -2.41 -2.71
CA LYS A 26 -11.47 -1.45 -2.45
C LYS A 26 -11.66 -1.31 -0.95
N LEU A 27 -11.89 -0.09 -0.50
CA LEU A 27 -12.21 0.22 0.89
C LEU A 27 -13.74 0.19 1.11
N PRO A 28 -14.19 -0.11 2.35
CA PRO A 28 -15.60 0.00 2.68
C PRO A 28 -16.07 1.46 2.60
N ASP A 29 -17.36 1.65 2.33
CA ASP A 29 -18.01 2.96 2.35
C ASP A 29 -17.97 3.55 3.78
N ALA A 30 -17.94 4.87 3.87
CA ALA A 30 -18.09 5.61 5.12
C ALA A 30 -19.52 6.12 5.28
N TYR A 31 -19.87 6.52 6.51
CA TYR A 31 -21.18 7.07 6.82
C TYR A 31 -21.07 8.46 7.43
N LEU A 32 -21.91 9.37 6.98
CA LEU A 32 -21.93 10.77 7.40
C LEU A 32 -21.99 10.88 8.93
N ASN A 33 -21.08 11.67 9.51
CA ASN A 33 -20.95 11.89 10.94
C ASN A 33 -20.69 10.62 11.78
N GLN A 34 -20.20 9.54 11.18
CA GLN A 34 -19.78 8.33 11.89
C GLN A 34 -18.26 8.12 11.81
N PRO A 35 -17.60 7.67 12.88
CA PRO A 35 -16.19 7.33 12.84
C PRO A 35 -15.91 6.25 11.78
N TYR A 36 -14.96 6.54 10.89
CA TYR A 36 -14.46 5.60 9.90
C TYR A 36 -13.14 5.00 10.36
N LYS A 37 -12.98 3.69 10.19
CA LYS A 37 -11.71 3.00 10.41
C LYS A 37 -11.62 1.77 9.51
N THR A 38 -10.53 1.65 8.76
CA THR A 38 -10.22 0.46 7.97
C THR A 38 -8.72 0.24 7.88
N ASN A 39 -8.31 -0.98 7.57
CA ASN A 39 -6.91 -1.34 7.43
C ASN A 39 -6.56 -1.58 5.96
N ILE A 40 -5.36 -1.17 5.59
CA ILE A 40 -4.72 -1.56 4.35
C ILE A 40 -3.35 -2.17 4.66
N ASN A 41 -2.91 -3.11 3.83
CA ASN A 41 -1.61 -3.76 3.96
C ASN A 41 -0.84 -3.65 2.66
N ILE A 42 0.43 -3.28 2.78
CA ILE A 42 1.41 -3.36 1.70
C ILE A 42 2.17 -4.67 1.91
N ILE A 43 2.13 -5.56 0.93
CA ILE A 43 2.66 -6.93 1.06
C ILE A 43 3.76 -7.21 0.03
N ASN A 44 4.44 -8.33 0.22
CA ASN A 44 5.55 -8.86 -0.60
C ASN A 44 6.89 -8.11 -0.50
N SER A 45 6.97 -6.98 0.23
CA SER A 45 8.25 -6.34 0.60
C SER A 45 8.06 -5.33 1.73
N ALA A 46 9.09 -5.13 2.56
CA ALA A 46 9.13 -4.12 3.61
C ALA A 46 9.16 -2.70 3.02
N VAL A 47 8.34 -1.79 3.54
CA VAL A 47 8.25 -0.40 3.08
C VAL A 47 9.39 0.43 3.67
N ASP A 48 10.02 1.27 2.84
CA ASP A 48 10.96 2.29 3.29
C ASP A 48 10.18 3.52 3.78
N ASP A 49 10.15 3.70 5.11
CA ASP A 49 9.35 4.72 5.77
C ASP A 49 9.71 6.14 5.34
N MET A 50 10.97 6.39 5.01
CA MET A 50 11.47 7.67 4.52
C MET A 50 10.83 8.10 3.20
N THR A 51 10.29 7.15 2.43
CA THR A 51 9.68 7.39 1.12
C THR A 51 8.15 7.40 1.17
N PHE A 52 7.56 6.99 2.29
CA PHE A 52 6.13 6.86 2.40
C PHE A 52 5.44 8.22 2.35
N TYR A 53 4.44 8.33 1.48
CA TYR A 53 3.66 9.53 1.29
C TYR A 53 2.17 9.20 1.24
N SER A 54 1.34 10.08 1.80
CA SER A 54 -0.10 9.97 1.72
C SER A 54 -0.79 11.33 1.65
N THR A 55 -1.89 11.39 0.90
CA THR A 55 -2.79 12.55 0.87
C THR A 55 -4.24 12.13 0.94
N PHE A 56 -5.06 13.06 1.41
CA PHE A 56 -6.49 12.91 1.56
C PHE A 56 -7.18 14.12 0.94
N SER A 57 -8.28 13.90 0.24
CA SER A 57 -9.15 14.99 -0.21
C SER A 57 -9.92 15.65 0.93
N ASP A 58 -9.99 15.00 2.10
CA ASP A 58 -10.66 15.49 3.31
C ASP A 58 -9.65 15.48 4.49
N ALA A 59 -9.46 16.64 5.11
CA ALA A 59 -8.51 16.83 6.21
C ALA A 59 -8.91 16.15 7.53
N SER A 60 -10.15 15.66 7.64
CA SER A 60 -10.60 14.86 8.78
C SER A 60 -10.06 13.42 8.77
N PHE A 61 -9.49 12.99 7.63
CA PHE A 61 -8.89 11.68 7.47
C PHE A 61 -7.38 11.70 7.66
N LYS A 62 -6.85 10.59 8.15
CA LYS A 62 -5.43 10.35 8.30
C LYS A 62 -5.11 8.88 8.11
N ILE A 63 -3.84 8.62 7.80
CA ILE A 63 -3.27 7.28 7.85
C ILE A 63 -2.36 7.15 9.08
N THR A 64 -2.31 5.98 9.67
CA THR A 64 -1.43 5.69 10.80
C THR A 64 -0.76 4.34 10.58
N PRO A 65 0.59 4.29 10.49
CA PRO A 65 1.33 3.05 10.40
C PRO A 65 1.28 2.28 11.72
N THR A 66 1.32 0.95 11.64
CA THR A 66 1.41 0.08 12.81
C THR A 66 2.88 -0.25 13.06
N VAL A 67 3.48 0.47 13.99
CA VAL A 67 4.86 0.23 14.42
C VAL A 67 4.93 -1.08 15.22
N ARG A 68 5.73 -2.04 14.76
CA ARG A 68 5.94 -3.35 15.42
C ARG A 68 7.30 -3.38 16.11
N GLU A 69 7.43 -4.19 17.17
CA GLU A 69 8.75 -4.46 17.76
C GLU A 69 9.69 -5.03 16.68
N GLY A 70 10.82 -4.36 16.47
CA GLY A 70 11.81 -4.74 15.46
C GLY A 70 11.78 -3.90 14.16
N GLY A 71 10.79 -3.02 13.96
CA GLY A 71 10.82 -1.92 12.97
C GLY A 71 10.71 -2.30 11.48
N GLN A 72 10.88 -3.56 11.12
CA GLN A 72 11.05 -3.96 9.72
C GLN A 72 9.77 -3.87 8.86
N ASP A 73 8.59 -3.81 9.48
CA ASP A 73 7.27 -3.82 8.80
C ASP A 73 6.34 -2.68 9.27
N ASP A 74 6.90 -1.61 9.84
CA ASP A 74 6.14 -0.54 10.50
C ASP A 74 5.12 0.12 9.56
N TYR A 75 5.49 0.28 8.29
CA TYR A 75 4.66 0.90 7.25
C TYR A 75 3.94 -0.11 6.35
N ASN A 76 4.06 -1.40 6.62
CA ASN A 76 3.36 -2.43 5.86
C ASN A 76 1.90 -2.60 6.30
N ASN A 77 1.55 -2.19 7.51
CA ASN A 77 0.20 -2.32 8.07
C ASN A 77 -0.31 -0.93 8.45
N LEU A 78 -1.26 -0.41 7.68
CA LEU A 78 -1.71 0.97 7.81
C LEU A 78 -3.18 1.02 8.20
N THR A 79 -3.53 1.92 9.10
CA THR A 79 -4.92 2.22 9.45
C THR A 79 -5.32 3.55 8.84
N ILE A 80 -6.35 3.56 7.99
CA ILE A 80 -7.04 4.78 7.58
C ILE A 80 -8.17 5.04 8.57
N SER A 81 -8.23 6.26 9.09
CA SER A 81 -9.29 6.68 10.01
C SER A 81 -9.71 8.12 9.77
N GLY A 82 -10.97 8.44 10.08
CA GLY A 82 -11.49 9.79 9.93
C GLY A 82 -12.94 9.94 10.39
N LEU A 83 -13.50 11.13 10.22
CA LEU A 83 -14.90 11.45 10.52
C LEU A 83 -15.48 12.31 9.39
N PRO A 84 -16.16 11.70 8.39
CA PRO A 84 -16.71 12.45 7.27
C PRO A 84 -17.83 13.38 7.74
N THR A 85 -17.74 14.66 7.36
CA THR A 85 -18.73 15.69 7.70
C THR A 85 -19.55 16.15 6.49
N THR A 86 -19.23 15.64 5.30
CA THR A 86 -19.95 15.91 4.05
C THR A 86 -20.22 14.61 3.30
N LEU A 87 -21.18 14.62 2.37
CA LEU A 87 -21.47 13.48 1.50
C LEU A 87 -20.54 13.37 0.28
N LYS A 88 -19.48 14.19 0.21
CA LYS A 88 -18.51 14.09 -0.89
C LYS A 88 -17.67 12.82 -0.71
N PRO A 89 -17.40 12.05 -1.78
CA PRO A 89 -16.46 10.95 -1.71
C PRO A 89 -15.08 11.41 -1.25
N ILE A 90 -14.37 10.53 -0.56
CA ILE A 90 -13.02 10.81 -0.06
C ILE A 90 -12.03 10.04 -0.91
N THR A 91 -11.10 10.76 -1.53
CA THR A 91 -9.98 10.19 -2.24
C THR A 91 -8.79 10.07 -1.29
N VAL A 92 -8.20 8.88 -1.24
CA VAL A 92 -6.98 8.58 -0.47
C VAL A 92 -5.92 8.15 -1.45
N TYR A 93 -4.80 8.86 -1.49
CA TYR A 93 -3.63 8.48 -2.27
C TYR A 93 -2.50 8.08 -1.33
N ILE A 94 -1.84 6.98 -1.64
CA ILE A 94 -0.60 6.57 -0.99
C ILE A 94 0.45 6.20 -2.04
N SER A 95 1.70 6.43 -1.69
CA SER A 95 2.85 5.99 -2.49
C SER A 95 4.08 5.77 -1.62
N GLY A 96 5.07 5.08 -2.18
CA GLY A 96 6.37 4.92 -1.56
C GLY A 96 7.24 3.92 -2.31
N ASN A 97 8.37 3.58 -1.71
CA ASN A 97 9.30 2.56 -2.18
C ASN A 97 9.47 1.48 -1.10
N THR A 98 9.92 0.30 -1.50
CA THR A 98 10.24 -0.80 -0.58
C THR A 98 11.74 -1.03 -0.49
N TYR A 99 12.25 -1.53 0.63
CA TYR A 99 13.66 -1.88 0.71
C TYR A 99 14.05 -2.94 -0.32
N GLY A 100 15.19 -2.72 -0.97
CA GLY A 100 15.86 -3.69 -1.82
C GLY A 100 16.93 -4.46 -1.04
N THR A 101 17.07 -5.76 -1.31
CA THR A 101 18.24 -6.54 -0.85
C THR A 101 19.21 -6.75 -2.00
N ASN A 102 18.99 -7.80 -2.80
CA ASN A 102 19.79 -8.13 -3.99
C ASN A 102 19.29 -7.42 -5.27
N PHE A 103 18.10 -6.81 -5.21
CA PHE A 103 17.50 -6.04 -6.28
C PHE A 103 17.07 -4.68 -5.76
N PRO A 104 16.99 -3.64 -6.62
CA PRO A 104 16.42 -2.37 -6.24
C PRO A 104 15.03 -2.53 -5.62
N GLY A 105 14.75 -1.65 -4.67
CA GLY A 105 13.41 -1.44 -4.14
C GLY A 105 12.37 -1.24 -5.23
N LYS A 106 11.10 -1.45 -4.89
CA LYS A 106 9.99 -1.31 -5.81
C LYS A 106 9.10 -0.17 -5.37
N ASP A 107 8.79 0.70 -6.32
CA ASP A 107 7.80 1.74 -6.11
C ASP A 107 6.40 1.11 -6.06
N PHE A 108 5.52 1.71 -5.27
CA PHE A 108 4.10 1.44 -5.26
C PHE A 108 3.31 2.73 -5.19
N GLU A 109 2.14 2.70 -5.80
CA GLU A 109 1.15 3.78 -5.75
C GLU A 109 -0.23 3.15 -5.65
N LYS A 110 -1.12 3.78 -4.89
CA LYS A 110 -2.51 3.35 -4.78
C LYS A 110 -3.42 4.54 -4.50
N GLU A 111 -4.48 4.64 -5.29
CA GLU A 111 -5.58 5.55 -5.05
C GLU A 111 -6.83 4.75 -4.65
N TYR A 112 -7.51 5.21 -3.61
CA TYR A 112 -8.79 4.71 -3.16
C TYR A 112 -9.85 5.80 -3.23
N ASN A 113 -11.09 5.40 -3.51
CA ASN A 113 -12.26 6.25 -3.36
C ASN A 113 -13.20 5.62 -2.33
N ILE A 114 -13.51 6.36 -1.28
CA ILE A 114 -14.43 5.99 -0.21
C ILE A 114 -15.72 6.76 -0.43
N GLU A 115 -16.81 6.06 -0.76
CA GLU A 115 -18.14 6.67 -0.84
C GLU A 115 -18.64 7.04 0.56
N VAL A 116 -19.31 8.19 0.69
CA VAL A 116 -19.93 8.62 1.96
C VAL A 116 -21.44 8.55 1.82
N LYS A 117 -22.07 7.76 2.69
CA LYS A 117 -23.52 7.51 2.67
C LYS A 117 -24.19 8.09 3.92
N VAL A 118 -25.50 8.29 3.85
CA VAL A 118 -26.33 8.47 5.05
C VAL A 118 -26.55 7.12 5.71
N THR A 119 -26.69 7.12 7.04
CA THR A 119 -27.15 5.93 7.75
C THR A 119 -28.62 5.71 7.41
N GLU A 120 -29.00 4.47 7.09
CA GLU A 120 -30.40 4.09 6.91
C GLU A 120 -31.19 4.18 8.23
#